data_AF-A0A850QXJ3-F1
#
_entry.id   AF-A0A850QXJ3-F1
#
_cell.length_a   1.000
_cell.length_b   1.000
_cell.length_c   1.000
_cell.angle_alpha   90.00
_cell.angle_beta   90.00
_cell.angle_gamma   90.00
#
_symmetry.space_group_name_H-M   'P 1'
#
loop_
_entity.id
_entity.type
_entity.pdbx_description
1 polymer ?
#
loop_
_entity_poly.entity_id
_entity_poly.type
_entity_poly.pdbx_seq_one_letter_code
_entity_poly.pdbx_strand_id
1 'polypeptide(L)'
;MLCEFPNGVWADLYFKKIIYLLANALLLEMFLLICWGHFFPVLVLAWILYGISSVLWSGTIDAQIINDLKYLGEGAQVDPFVKNDQRIYFRALILGSLLGGNLYFVIGGQIYILAFGVTLIASGLVIWQYHGLQTWLPAESSPKMTRKIHQHLQTSLQELRTQPRLGMIVLLNVVMQIFFQTHYQLWQAFLLESKFPKAIFSLIYLLFQAISILACSVPLTRLPSRRSWALIFAGSCLLALVFWGRQRWLMALIYLAFVFAYSLLDYPCKTYFAQIISPTRISALTSFNSP
;
A
#
# COMPACT_ATOMS: atom_id res chain seq x y z
N MET A 1 -2.20 -5.63 -7.97
CA MET A 1 -1.75 -6.80 -8.77
C MET A 1 -2.50 -7.01 -10.11
N LEU A 2 -3.79 -7.39 -10.17
CA LEU A 2 -4.46 -7.65 -11.47
C LEU A 2 -4.72 -6.37 -12.31
N CYS A 3 -4.96 -5.22 -11.65
CA CYS A 3 -5.32 -3.98 -12.34
C CYS A 3 -4.16 -2.97 -12.47
N GLU A 4 -3.06 -3.11 -11.72
CA GLU A 4 -1.87 -2.23 -11.84
C GLU A 4 -1.24 -2.29 -13.23
N PHE A 5 -1.31 -3.45 -13.85
CA PHE A 5 -0.67 -3.72 -15.13
C PHE A 5 -1.38 -3.05 -16.32
N PRO A 6 -2.73 -3.10 -16.45
CA PRO A 6 -3.40 -2.27 -17.43
C PRO A 6 -3.28 -0.78 -17.10
N ASN A 7 -3.23 -0.36 -15.84
CA ASN A 7 -3.22 1.07 -15.50
C ASN A 7 -2.05 1.85 -16.11
N GLY A 8 -0.85 1.27 -16.19
CA GLY A 8 0.28 1.89 -16.90
C GLY A 8 -0.01 2.13 -18.40
N VAL A 9 -0.76 1.23 -19.03
CA VAL A 9 -1.18 1.36 -20.45
C VAL A 9 -2.24 2.44 -20.61
N TRP A 10 -3.20 2.54 -19.68
CA TRP A 10 -4.20 3.61 -19.70
C TRP A 10 -3.56 4.98 -19.42
N ALA A 11 -2.55 5.05 -18.54
CA ALA A 11 -1.76 6.25 -18.21
C ALA A 11 -0.90 6.78 -19.36
N ASP A 12 -0.53 5.91 -20.29
CA ASP A 12 0.17 6.31 -21.51
C ASP A 12 -0.80 6.68 -22.65
N LEU A 13 -2.08 6.26 -22.58
CA LEU A 13 -3.11 6.53 -23.60
C LEU A 13 -4.01 7.73 -23.28
N TYR A 14 -4.22 8.05 -22.01
CA TYR A 14 -5.07 9.15 -21.56
C TYR A 14 -4.28 10.16 -20.73
N PHE A 15 -4.70 11.42 -20.76
CA PHE A 15 -4.12 12.46 -19.92
C PHE A 15 -4.09 12.01 -18.44
N LYS A 16 -2.92 11.97 -17.83
CA LYS A 16 -2.73 11.51 -16.44
C LYS A 16 -3.58 12.30 -15.43
N LYS A 17 -3.89 13.57 -15.72
CA LYS A 17 -4.88 14.38 -14.97
C LYS A 17 -6.29 13.75 -14.99
N ILE A 18 -6.75 13.25 -16.14
CA ILE A 18 -8.08 12.63 -16.28
C ILE A 18 -8.12 11.32 -15.51
N ILE A 19 -7.06 10.51 -15.56
CA ILE A 19 -6.99 9.25 -14.83
C ILE A 19 -6.96 9.48 -13.33
N TYR A 20 -6.25 10.52 -12.87
CA TYR A 20 -6.29 10.94 -11.47
C TYR A 20 -7.72 11.31 -11.04
N LEU A 21 -8.41 12.12 -11.85
CA LEU A 21 -9.79 12.51 -11.55
C LEU A 21 -10.76 11.33 -11.60
N LEU A 22 -10.55 10.37 -12.50
CA LEU A 22 -11.30 9.13 -12.56
C LEU A 22 -11.06 8.26 -11.31
N ALA A 23 -9.81 8.15 -10.86
CA ALA A 23 -9.45 7.44 -9.63
C ALA A 23 -10.19 8.05 -8.43
N ASN A 24 -10.18 9.39 -8.31
CA ASN A 24 -10.90 10.08 -7.25
C ASN A 24 -12.41 9.98 -7.39
N ALA A 25 -12.97 9.99 -8.60
CA ALA A 25 -14.39 9.79 -8.82
C ALA A 25 -14.85 8.39 -8.34
N LEU A 26 -14.09 7.34 -8.64
CA LEU A 26 -14.37 5.99 -8.13
C LEU A 26 -14.26 5.92 -6.60
N LEU A 27 -13.33 6.67 -6.00
CA LEU A 27 -13.19 6.77 -4.54
C LEU A 27 -14.39 7.49 -3.90
N LEU A 28 -14.86 8.57 -4.52
CA LEU A 28 -16.06 9.29 -4.09
C LEU A 28 -17.29 8.38 -4.15
N GLU A 29 -17.46 7.64 -5.25
CA GLU A 29 -18.54 6.66 -5.40
C GLU A 29 -18.49 5.59 -4.30
N MET A 30 -17.30 5.08 -4.00
CA MET A 30 -17.09 4.13 -2.90
C MET A 30 -17.57 4.68 -1.55
N PHE A 31 -17.27 5.94 -1.23
CA PHE A 31 -17.75 6.56 0.02
C PHE A 31 -19.27 6.70 0.07
N LEU A 32 -19.90 7.06 -1.06
CA LEU A 32 -21.35 7.14 -1.17
C LEU A 32 -22.01 5.77 -0.97
N LEU A 33 -21.47 4.72 -1.59
CA LEU A 33 -21.94 3.35 -1.40
C LEU A 33 -21.80 2.88 0.04
N ILE A 34 -20.77 3.29 0.79
CA ILE A 34 -20.66 2.95 2.22
C ILE A 34 -21.68 3.71 3.07
N CYS A 35 -21.95 4.98 2.74
CA CYS A 35 -22.89 5.79 3.52
C CYS A 35 -24.35 5.30 3.38
N TRP A 36 -24.74 4.84 2.19
CA TRP A 36 -26.11 4.41 1.89
C TRP A 36 -26.29 2.90 1.70
N GLY A 37 -25.20 2.14 1.59
CA GLY A 37 -25.23 0.70 1.38
C GLY A 37 -25.52 -0.06 2.67
N HIS A 38 -26.73 -0.59 2.79
CA HIS A 38 -27.14 -1.39 3.96
C HIS A 38 -26.95 -2.92 3.77
N PHE A 39 -26.57 -3.38 2.57
CA PHE A 39 -26.48 -4.79 2.23
C PHE A 39 -25.06 -5.23 1.88
N PHE A 40 -24.72 -6.47 2.23
CA PHE A 40 -23.38 -7.03 2.01
C PHE A 40 -22.85 -6.92 0.56
N PRO A 41 -23.64 -7.18 -0.51
CA PRO A 41 -23.16 -7.02 -1.88
C PRO A 41 -22.74 -5.58 -2.23
N VAL A 42 -23.41 -4.57 -1.65
CA VAL A 42 -23.08 -3.15 -1.86
C VAL A 42 -21.73 -2.83 -1.23
N LEU A 43 -21.45 -3.38 -0.05
CA LEU A 43 -20.14 -3.25 0.60
C LEU A 43 -19.03 -3.93 -0.23
N VAL A 44 -19.29 -5.11 -0.79
CA VAL A 44 -18.33 -5.78 -1.69
C VAL A 44 -18.04 -4.92 -2.92
N LEU A 45 -19.08 -4.34 -3.54
CA LEU A 45 -18.90 -3.44 -4.67
C LEU A 45 -18.08 -2.20 -4.28
N ALA A 46 -18.35 -1.59 -3.12
CA ALA A 46 -17.58 -0.46 -2.62
C ALA A 46 -16.08 -0.79 -2.49
N TRP A 47 -15.75 -1.96 -1.94
CA TRP A 47 -14.35 -2.40 -1.83
C TRP A 47 -13.70 -2.71 -3.19
N ILE A 48 -14.46 -3.20 -4.17
CA ILE A 48 -13.97 -3.37 -5.55
C ILE A 48 -13.63 -2.00 -6.16
N LEU A 49 -14.51 -1.00 -6.02
CA LEU A 49 -14.27 0.35 -6.52
C LEU A 49 -13.05 0.99 -5.86
N TYR A 50 -12.88 0.81 -4.55
CA TYR A 50 -11.66 1.23 -3.84
C TYR A 50 -10.40 0.60 -4.44
N GLY A 51 -10.42 -0.71 -4.70
CA GLY A 51 -9.29 -1.42 -5.30
C GLY A 51 -8.96 -0.96 -6.72
N ILE A 52 -9.96 -0.59 -7.53
CA ILE A 52 -9.74 0.00 -8.86
C ILE A 52 -9.16 1.42 -8.72
N SER A 53 -9.72 2.23 -7.82
CA SER A 53 -9.28 3.60 -7.55
C SER A 53 -7.81 3.65 -7.10
N SER A 54 -7.42 2.83 -6.13
CA SER A 54 -6.05 2.81 -5.58
C SER A 54 -5.01 2.46 -6.63
N VAL A 55 -5.35 1.50 -7.49
CA VAL A 55 -4.54 1.10 -8.63
C VAL A 55 -4.36 2.28 -9.59
N LEU A 56 -5.46 2.93 -9.99
CA LEU A 56 -5.44 4.06 -10.93
C LEU A 56 -4.56 5.21 -10.39
N TRP A 57 -4.73 5.57 -9.12
CA TRP A 57 -4.02 6.67 -8.45
C TRP A 57 -2.50 6.57 -8.57
N SER A 58 -1.92 5.37 -8.36
CA SER A 58 -0.46 5.14 -8.36
C SER A 58 0.28 5.51 -9.66
N GLY A 59 -0.42 5.58 -10.80
CA GLY A 59 0.17 5.82 -12.13
C GLY A 59 0.04 7.24 -12.66
N THR A 60 -0.42 8.20 -11.85
CA THR A 60 -0.98 9.46 -12.36
C THR A 60 -0.02 10.65 -12.25
N ILE A 61 -0.34 11.66 -11.44
CA ILE A 61 0.27 12.98 -11.47
C ILE A 61 1.73 12.93 -11.02
N ASP A 62 2.06 12.18 -9.97
CA ASP A 62 3.44 12.09 -9.46
C ASP A 62 4.38 11.46 -10.50
N ALA A 63 3.90 10.44 -11.21
CA ALA A 63 4.61 9.83 -12.32
C ALA A 63 4.77 10.79 -13.50
N GLN A 64 3.80 11.71 -13.73
CA GLN A 64 3.94 12.76 -14.73
C GLN A 64 5.03 13.75 -14.35
N ILE A 65 4.99 14.28 -13.13
CA ILE A 65 5.95 15.29 -12.65
C ILE A 65 7.39 14.75 -12.72
N ILE A 66 7.60 13.50 -12.31
CA ILE A 66 8.93 12.86 -12.41
C ILE A 66 9.40 12.75 -13.86
N ASN A 67 8.51 12.42 -14.80
CA ASN A 67 8.85 12.34 -16.22
C ASN A 67 9.15 13.73 -16.81
N ASP A 68 8.35 14.74 -16.45
CA ASP A 68 8.52 16.11 -16.90
C ASP A 68 9.86 16.68 -16.42
N LEU A 69 10.22 16.48 -15.14
CA LEU A 69 11.53 16.91 -14.58
C LEU A 69 12.71 16.28 -15.31
N LYS A 70 12.61 14.99 -15.68
CA LYS A 70 13.65 14.30 -16.45
C LYS A 70 13.75 14.84 -17.87
N TYR A 71 12.61 15.09 -18.51
CA TYR A 71 12.56 15.61 -19.88
C TYR A 71 13.13 17.03 -19.99
N LEU A 72 12.86 17.88 -19.00
CA LEU A 72 13.38 19.26 -18.93
C LEU A 72 14.88 19.34 -18.59
N GLY A 73 15.55 18.19 -18.39
CA GLY A 73 16.97 18.15 -17.99
C GLY A 73 17.19 18.44 -16.51
N GLU A 74 16.12 18.58 -15.72
CA GLU A 74 16.16 18.84 -14.28
C GLU A 74 16.16 17.54 -13.45
N GLY A 75 16.86 16.50 -13.92
CA GLY A 75 16.90 15.20 -13.26
C GLY A 75 17.39 15.27 -11.79
N ALA A 76 18.20 16.27 -11.45
CA ALA A 76 18.65 16.52 -10.08
C ALA A 76 17.50 16.88 -9.11
N GLN A 77 16.36 17.37 -9.61
CA GLN A 77 15.19 17.72 -8.80
C GLN A 77 14.24 16.53 -8.54
N VAL A 78 14.44 15.39 -9.20
CA VAL A 78 13.61 14.18 -9.00
C VAL A 78 13.74 13.66 -7.58
N ASP A 79 14.97 13.49 -7.09
CA ASP A 79 15.25 13.00 -5.74
C ASP A 79 14.66 13.88 -4.62
N PRO A 80 14.84 15.21 -4.61
CA PRO A 80 14.22 16.06 -3.60
C PRO A 80 12.69 16.08 -3.71
N PHE A 81 12.11 16.01 -4.91
CA PHE A 81 10.66 15.88 -5.10
C PHE A 81 10.13 14.60 -4.44
N VAL A 82 10.67 13.43 -4.79
CA VAL A 82 10.24 12.13 -4.24
C VAL A 82 10.40 12.09 -2.71
N LYS A 83 11.51 12.62 -2.19
CA LYS A 83 11.72 12.70 -0.73
C LYS A 83 10.69 13.61 -0.05
N ASN A 84 10.35 14.74 -0.67
CA ASN A 84 9.38 15.67 -0.11
C ASN A 84 7.95 15.09 -0.14
N ASP A 85 7.58 14.44 -1.24
CA ASP A 85 6.31 13.73 -1.38
C ASP A 85 6.13 12.68 -0.28
N GLN A 86 7.12 11.78 -0.11
CA GLN A 86 7.09 10.78 0.96
C GLN A 86 6.98 11.39 2.36
N ARG A 87 7.65 12.52 2.62
CA ARG A 87 7.54 13.24 3.91
C ARG A 87 6.13 13.78 4.14
N ILE A 88 5.50 14.35 3.12
CA ILE A 88 4.12 14.84 3.19
C ILE A 88 3.18 13.66 3.42
N TYR A 89 3.33 12.57 2.68
CA TYR A 89 2.55 11.35 2.84
C TYR A 89 2.59 10.82 4.28
N PHE A 90 3.78 10.64 4.87
CA PHE A 90 3.90 10.16 6.24
C PHE A 90 3.30 11.11 7.27
N ARG A 91 3.46 12.43 7.08
CA ARG A 91 2.83 13.44 7.96
C ARG A 91 1.31 13.38 7.87
N ALA A 92 0.77 13.28 6.65
CA ALA A 92 -0.66 13.14 6.41
C ALA A 92 -1.21 11.85 7.00
N LEU A 93 -0.46 10.74 6.94
CA LEU A 93 -0.86 9.46 7.52
C LEU A 93 -0.91 9.52 9.06
N ILE A 94 0.09 10.13 9.71
CA ILE A 94 0.10 10.32 11.17
C ILE A 94 -1.06 11.21 11.59
N LEU A 95 -1.23 12.38 10.95
CA LEU A 95 -2.30 13.31 11.29
C LEU A 95 -3.69 12.71 11.01
N GLY A 96 -3.86 12.09 9.84
CA GLY A 96 -5.11 11.47 9.41
C GLY A 96 -5.50 10.30 10.30
N SER A 97 -4.54 9.49 10.75
CA SER A 97 -4.83 8.39 11.67
C SER A 97 -5.16 8.87 13.09
N LEU A 98 -4.49 9.90 13.59
CA LEU A 98 -4.78 10.48 14.90
C LEU A 98 -6.15 11.17 14.91
N LEU A 99 -6.43 12.01 13.91
CA LEU A 99 -7.70 12.69 13.77
C LEU A 99 -8.82 11.70 13.48
N GLY A 100 -8.64 10.81 12.50
CA GLY A 100 -9.64 9.83 12.12
C GLY A 100 -9.99 8.86 13.23
N GLY A 101 -9.00 8.37 13.98
CA GLY A 101 -9.22 7.48 15.12
C GLY A 101 -10.04 8.12 16.24
N ASN A 102 -9.77 9.39 16.56
CA ASN A 102 -10.54 10.11 17.59
C ASN A 102 -11.91 10.57 17.08
N LEU A 103 -11.99 11.10 15.86
CA LEU A 103 -13.23 11.55 15.24
C LEU A 103 -14.21 10.39 15.08
N TYR A 104 -13.75 9.20 14.72
CA TYR A 104 -14.62 8.03 14.62
C TYR A 104 -15.41 7.75 15.91
N PHE A 105 -14.87 8.04 17.09
CA PHE A 105 -15.61 7.87 18.35
C PHE A 105 -16.72 8.91 18.55
N VAL A 106 -16.63 10.06 17.88
CA VAL A 106 -17.61 11.15 17.97
C VAL A 106 -18.68 11.04 16.88
N ILE A 107 -18.25 10.84 15.62
CA ILE A 107 -19.12 10.87 14.44
C ILE A 107 -19.43 9.49 13.85
N GLY A 108 -18.78 8.42 14.34
CA GLY A 108 -19.01 7.06 13.89
C GLY A 108 -18.80 6.86 12.39
N GLY A 109 -19.74 6.16 11.75
CA GLY A 109 -19.71 5.89 10.31
C GLY A 109 -19.81 7.15 9.42
N GLN A 110 -20.18 8.31 9.96
CA GLN A 110 -20.21 9.56 9.19
C GLN A 110 -18.80 10.07 8.81
N ILE A 111 -17.74 9.42 9.30
CA ILE A 111 -16.35 9.68 8.88
C ILE A 111 -16.16 9.56 7.36
N TYR A 112 -16.95 8.71 6.69
CA TYR A 112 -16.91 8.57 5.23
C TYR A 112 -17.45 9.81 4.50
N ILE A 113 -18.38 10.56 5.09
CA ILE A 113 -18.86 11.84 4.54
C ILE A 113 -17.76 12.90 4.65
N LEU A 114 -17.02 12.92 5.77
CA LEU A 114 -15.86 13.79 5.91
C LEU A 114 -14.78 13.46 4.87
N ALA A 115 -14.48 12.17 4.69
CA ALA A 115 -13.52 11.71 3.68
C ALA A 115 -13.95 12.07 2.25
N PHE A 116 -15.26 11.97 1.95
CA PHE A 116 -15.85 12.43 0.69
C PHE A 116 -15.60 13.93 0.48
N GLY A 117 -15.90 14.77 1.47
CA GLY A 117 -15.69 16.22 1.38
C GLY A 117 -14.23 16.60 1.14
N VAL A 118 -13.29 16.01 1.89
CA VAL A 118 -11.86 16.27 1.73
C VAL A 118 -11.36 15.84 0.34
N THR A 119 -11.80 14.67 -0.14
CA THR A 119 -11.42 14.15 -1.47
C THR A 119 -11.97 15.03 -2.60
N LEU A 120 -13.17 15.57 -2.43
CA LEU A 120 -13.79 16.48 -3.39
C LEU A 120 -13.03 17.81 -3.46
N ILE A 121 -12.65 18.38 -2.31
CA ILE A 121 -11.79 19.57 -2.24
C ILE A 121 -10.44 19.31 -2.93
N ALA A 122 -9.79 18.19 -2.64
CA ALA A 122 -8.50 17.84 -3.24
C ALA A 122 -8.61 17.69 -4.77
N SER A 123 -9.69 17.07 -5.25
CA SER A 123 -9.96 16.93 -6.69
C SER A 123 -10.21 18.30 -7.35
N GLY A 124 -10.95 19.19 -6.69
CA GLY A 124 -11.18 20.55 -7.15
C GLY A 124 -9.89 21.38 -7.25
N LEU A 125 -8.99 21.27 -6.26
CA LEU A 125 -7.69 21.93 -6.29
C LEU A 125 -6.82 21.45 -7.46
N VAL A 126 -6.83 20.15 -7.76
CA VAL A 126 -6.11 19.61 -8.92
C VAL A 126 -6.73 20.10 -10.23
N ILE A 127 -8.05 20.20 -10.32
CA ILE A 127 -8.71 20.78 -11.50
C ILE A 127 -8.23 22.22 -11.72
N TRP A 128 -8.20 23.03 -10.66
CA TRP A 128 -7.91 24.46 -10.71
C TRP A 128 -6.42 24.82 -10.86
N GLN A 129 -5.53 24.16 -10.11
CA GLN A 129 -4.12 24.55 -10.02
C GLN A 129 -3.19 23.74 -10.92
N TYR A 130 -3.55 22.49 -11.23
CA TYR A 130 -2.66 21.61 -11.99
C TYR A 130 -2.81 21.88 -13.49
N HIS A 131 -1.91 22.70 -14.01
CA HIS A 131 -1.65 22.89 -15.43
C HIS A 131 -0.37 22.13 -15.79
N GLY A 132 -0.45 20.80 -15.90
CA GLY A 132 0.70 20.00 -16.34
C GLY A 132 1.15 20.41 -17.74
N LEU A 133 2.42 20.14 -18.08
CA LEU A 133 2.92 20.26 -19.45
C LEU A 133 2.08 19.35 -20.34
N GLN A 134 1.17 19.92 -21.13
CA GLN A 134 0.40 19.24 -22.16
C GLN A 134 1.30 18.89 -23.36
N THR A 135 2.49 18.37 -23.09
CA THR A 135 3.37 17.92 -24.15
C THR A 135 2.80 16.62 -24.67
N TRP A 136 2.33 16.69 -25.91
CA TRP A 136 2.10 15.56 -26.80
C TRP A 136 3.43 14.80 -26.95
N LEU A 137 3.81 14.01 -25.95
CA LEU A 137 4.54 12.80 -26.23
C LEU A 137 3.53 11.95 -26.99
N PRO A 138 3.75 11.64 -28.28
CA PRO A 138 2.86 10.73 -28.96
C PRO A 138 2.81 9.49 -28.08
N ALA A 139 1.62 9.13 -27.61
CA ALA A 139 1.39 7.77 -27.17
C ALA A 139 1.96 6.92 -28.29
N GLU A 140 3.05 6.20 -28.06
CA GLU A 140 3.43 5.13 -28.96
C GLU A 140 2.31 4.09 -28.82
N SER A 141 1.18 4.36 -29.49
CA SER A 141 0.09 3.45 -29.79
C SER A 141 0.59 2.43 -30.81
N SER A 142 1.73 1.82 -30.49
CA SER A 142 2.28 0.76 -31.26
C SER A 142 1.63 -0.54 -30.77
N PRO A 143 1.09 -1.39 -31.67
CA PRO A 143 0.81 -2.80 -31.35
C PRO A 143 2.06 -3.57 -30.84
N LYS A 144 3.24 -2.93 -30.80
CA LYS A 144 4.46 -3.41 -30.13
C LYS A 144 4.43 -3.25 -28.60
N MET A 145 3.60 -2.38 -28.01
CA MET A 145 3.62 -2.11 -26.55
C MET A 145 2.92 -3.22 -25.75
N THR A 146 1.72 -3.68 -26.15
CA THR A 146 1.08 -4.87 -25.57
C THR A 146 1.92 -6.12 -25.75
N ARG A 147 2.62 -6.24 -26.89
CA ARG A 147 3.60 -7.31 -27.14
C ARG A 147 4.83 -7.19 -26.24
N LYS A 148 5.38 -5.98 -26.03
CA LYS A 148 6.46 -5.72 -25.06
C LYS A 148 6.02 -6.07 -23.64
N ILE A 149 4.80 -5.73 -23.25
CA ILE A 149 4.21 -6.02 -21.94
C ILE A 149 4.04 -7.52 -21.73
N HIS A 150 3.49 -8.24 -22.72
CA HIS A 150 3.39 -9.69 -22.68
C HIS A 150 4.78 -10.34 -22.63
N GLN A 151 5.73 -9.84 -23.43
CA GLN A 151 7.13 -10.29 -23.40
C GLN A 151 7.78 -10.02 -22.04
N HIS A 152 7.53 -8.87 -21.42
CA HIS A 152 8.01 -8.56 -20.07
C HIS A 152 7.40 -9.50 -19.02
N LEU A 153 6.10 -9.77 -19.06
CA LEU A 153 5.46 -10.77 -18.20
C LEU A 153 6.07 -12.16 -18.35
N GLN A 154 6.22 -12.61 -19.60
CA GLN A 154 6.75 -13.92 -19.91
C GLN A 154 8.21 -14.04 -19.47
N THR A 155 8.99 -12.98 -19.63
CA THR A 155 10.39 -12.92 -19.19
C THR A 155 10.50 -12.90 -17.67
N SER A 156 9.67 -12.12 -16.96
CA SER A 156 9.63 -12.10 -15.49
C SER A 156 9.20 -13.45 -14.90
N LEU A 157 8.22 -14.12 -15.51
CA LEU A 157 7.83 -15.48 -15.12
C LEU A 157 8.94 -16.50 -15.39
N GLN A 158 9.66 -16.37 -16.50
CA GLN A 158 10.82 -17.21 -16.79
C GLN A 158 11.98 -16.97 -15.79
N GLU A 159 12.22 -15.73 -15.39
CA GLU A 159 13.23 -15.39 -14.36
C GLU A 159 12.85 -15.95 -12.99
N LEU A 160 11.58 -15.84 -12.59
CA LEU A 160 11.07 -16.45 -11.36
C LEU A 160 11.23 -17.97 -11.37
N ARG A 161 11.07 -18.60 -12.53
CA ARG A 161 11.22 -20.06 -12.69
C ARG A 161 12.67 -20.52 -12.74
N THR A 162 13.57 -19.71 -13.27
CA THR A 162 15.01 -20.03 -13.41
C THR A 162 15.81 -19.70 -12.15
N GLN A 163 15.38 -18.74 -11.34
CA GLN A 163 16.02 -18.37 -10.08
C GLN A 163 15.14 -18.73 -8.87
N PRO A 164 15.31 -19.93 -8.25
CA PRO A 164 14.46 -20.38 -7.14
C PRO A 164 14.54 -19.46 -5.91
N ARG A 165 15.67 -18.75 -5.73
CA ARG A 165 15.84 -17.75 -4.66
C ARG A 165 14.92 -16.55 -4.87
N LEU A 166 14.75 -16.07 -6.10
CA LEU A 166 13.85 -14.96 -6.44
C LEU A 166 12.39 -15.36 -6.22
N GLY A 167 12.00 -16.57 -6.67
CA GLY A 167 10.66 -17.11 -6.43
C GLY A 167 10.31 -17.20 -4.94
N MET A 168 11.26 -17.60 -4.10
CA MET A 168 11.06 -17.65 -2.65
C MET A 168 10.87 -16.26 -2.02
N ILE A 169 11.59 -15.24 -2.51
CA ILE A 169 11.42 -13.84 -2.04
C ILE A 169 10.05 -13.30 -2.43
N VAL A 170 9.61 -13.54 -3.67
CA VAL A 170 8.28 -13.12 -4.12
C VAL A 170 7.18 -13.81 -3.31
N LEU A 171 7.30 -15.12 -3.08
CA LEU A 171 6.35 -15.85 -2.24
C LEU A 171 6.30 -15.26 -0.82
N LEU A 172 7.46 -14.94 -0.25
CA LEU A 172 7.56 -14.34 1.08
C LEU A 172 6.88 -12.96 1.11
N ASN A 173 7.10 -12.11 0.10
CA ASN A 173 6.42 -10.82 -0.01
C ASN A 173 4.90 -10.97 -0.12
N VAL A 174 4.41 -11.94 -0.90
CA VAL A 174 2.96 -12.24 -0.99
C VAL A 174 2.40 -12.65 0.37
N VAL A 175 3.09 -13.52 1.10
CA VAL A 175 2.68 -13.94 2.46
C VAL A 175 2.68 -12.74 3.42
N MET A 176 3.69 -11.88 3.36
CA MET A 176 3.75 -10.65 4.17
C MET A 176 2.59 -9.72 3.83
N GLN A 177 2.27 -9.54 2.55
CA GLN A 177 1.18 -8.66 2.11
C GLN A 177 -0.20 -9.18 2.53
N ILE A 178 -0.44 -10.50 2.43
CA ILE A 178 -1.66 -11.13 2.96
C ILE A 178 -1.76 -10.88 4.46
N PHE A 179 -0.67 -11.05 5.22
CA PHE A 179 -0.66 -10.78 6.64
C PHE A 179 -0.98 -9.32 6.95
N PHE A 180 -0.27 -8.36 6.34
CA PHE A 180 -0.49 -6.94 6.63
C PHE A 180 -1.89 -6.48 6.24
N GLN A 181 -2.42 -6.93 5.10
CA GLN A 181 -3.78 -6.60 4.71
C GLN A 181 -4.80 -7.18 5.69
N THR A 182 -4.64 -8.44 6.08
CA THR A 182 -5.52 -9.08 7.06
C THR A 182 -5.41 -8.41 8.43
N HIS A 183 -4.20 -8.07 8.87
CA HIS A 183 -3.92 -7.33 10.09
C HIS A 183 -4.65 -5.99 10.09
N TYR A 184 -4.43 -5.15 9.09
CA TYR A 184 -5.03 -3.81 9.03
C TYR A 184 -6.56 -3.84 8.88
N GLN A 185 -7.13 -4.88 8.28
CA GLN A 185 -8.58 -5.03 8.18
C GLN A 185 -9.23 -5.60 9.45
N LEU A 186 -8.59 -6.53 10.15
CA LEU A 186 -9.23 -7.31 11.22
C LEU A 186 -8.75 -6.97 12.63
N TRP A 187 -7.69 -6.18 12.83
CA TRP A 187 -7.13 -5.92 14.16
C TRP A 187 -8.18 -5.34 15.14
N GLN A 188 -9.05 -4.45 14.67
CA GLN A 188 -10.11 -3.85 15.51
C GLN A 188 -11.15 -4.90 15.92
N ALA A 189 -11.61 -5.71 14.97
CA ALA A 189 -12.58 -6.77 15.22
C ALA A 189 -12.01 -7.81 16.19
N PHE A 190 -10.74 -8.18 16.00
CA PHE A 190 -10.03 -9.08 16.90
C PHE A 190 -9.98 -8.54 18.34
N LEU A 191 -9.62 -7.27 18.54
CA LEU A 191 -9.58 -6.67 19.88
C LEU A 191 -10.97 -6.51 20.51
N LEU A 192 -12.01 -6.27 19.72
CA LEU A 192 -13.39 -6.24 20.20
C LEU A 192 -13.82 -7.62 20.73
N GLU A 193 -13.56 -8.68 19.97
CA GLU A 193 -13.84 -10.07 20.37
C GLU A 193 -13.07 -10.44 21.64
N SER A 194 -11.86 -9.90 21.78
CA SER A 194 -10.98 -10.03 22.94
C SER A 194 -11.44 -9.24 24.18
N LYS A 195 -12.58 -8.54 24.11
CA LYS A 195 -13.15 -7.71 25.18
C LYS A 195 -12.28 -6.52 25.58
N PHE A 196 -11.55 -5.93 24.63
CA PHE A 196 -10.87 -4.65 24.86
C PHE A 196 -11.83 -3.47 24.72
N PRO A 197 -11.72 -2.44 25.58
CA PRO A 197 -12.49 -1.22 25.41
C PRO A 197 -12.01 -0.45 24.17
N LYS A 198 -12.96 0.07 23.41
CA LYS A 198 -12.74 0.84 22.18
C LYS A 198 -11.79 2.03 22.38
N ALA A 199 -11.80 2.66 23.56
CA ALA A 199 -10.96 3.82 23.89
C ALA A 199 -9.44 3.56 23.74
N ILE A 200 -9.00 2.29 23.82
CA ILE A 200 -7.58 1.93 23.72
C ILE A 200 -7.14 1.74 22.26
N PHE A 201 -8.07 1.72 21.29
CA PHE A 201 -7.74 1.38 19.89
C PHE A 201 -6.80 2.38 19.25
N SER A 202 -6.97 3.68 19.49
CA SER A 202 -6.06 4.71 19.01
C SER A 202 -4.64 4.52 19.58
N LEU A 203 -4.52 4.15 20.86
CA LEU A 203 -3.24 3.88 21.50
C LEU A 203 -2.57 2.63 20.90
N ILE A 204 -3.33 1.56 20.69
CA ILE A 204 -2.81 0.33 20.07
C ILE A 204 -2.37 0.58 18.63
N TYR A 205 -3.11 1.39 17.88
CA TYR A 205 -2.72 1.77 16.52
C TYR A 205 -1.40 2.56 16.49
N LEU A 206 -1.21 3.50 17.43
CA LEU A 206 0.08 4.20 17.61
C LEU A 206 1.21 3.23 17.96
N LEU A 207 0.93 2.20 18.78
CA LEU A 207 1.90 1.15 19.08
C LEU A 207 2.28 0.36 17.82
N PHE A 208 1.34 0.02 16.92
CA PHE A 208 1.67 -0.64 15.64
C PHE A 208 2.59 0.23 14.77
N GLN A 209 2.36 1.54 14.71
CA GLN A 209 3.24 2.45 14.00
C GLN A 209 4.64 2.51 14.64
N ALA A 210 4.72 2.64 15.96
CA ALA A 210 5.99 2.67 16.69
C ALA A 210 6.78 1.36 16.49
N ILE A 211 6.11 0.22 16.59
CA ILE A 211 6.66 -1.11 16.31
C ILE A 211 7.23 -1.19 14.90
N SER A 212 6.51 -0.66 13.91
CA SER A 212 6.95 -0.68 12.50
C SER A 212 8.19 0.20 12.28
N ILE A 213 8.25 1.39 12.91
CA ILE A 213 9.43 2.26 12.87
C ILE A 213 10.63 1.60 13.56
N LEU A 214 10.41 0.97 14.72
CA LEU A 214 11.45 0.23 15.45
C LEU A 214 11.96 -0.96 14.63
N ALA A 215 11.08 -1.69 13.94
CA ALA A 215 11.47 -2.80 13.07
C ALA A 215 12.37 -2.32 11.92
N CYS A 216 12.04 -1.18 11.29
CA CYS A 216 12.85 -0.58 10.23
C CYS A 216 14.21 -0.04 10.70
N SER A 217 14.39 0.26 11.98
CA SER A 217 15.67 0.78 12.51
C SER A 217 16.69 -0.31 12.85
N VAL A 218 16.28 -1.59 12.86
CA VAL A 218 17.18 -2.71 13.14
C VAL A 218 18.13 -2.92 11.94
N PRO A 219 19.46 -2.85 12.14
CA PRO A 219 20.42 -3.05 11.06
C PRO A 219 20.32 -4.47 10.48
N LEU A 220 20.39 -4.58 9.15
CA LEU A 220 20.33 -5.86 8.43
C LEU A 220 21.42 -6.85 8.87
N THR A 221 22.56 -6.34 9.36
CA THR A 221 23.69 -7.15 9.87
C THR A 221 23.39 -7.85 11.19
N ARG A 222 22.36 -7.41 11.93
CA ARG A 222 21.94 -8.00 13.21
C ARG A 222 20.75 -8.96 13.07
N LEU A 223 20.33 -9.25 11.84
CA LEU A 223 19.20 -10.14 11.59
C LEU A 223 19.55 -11.59 11.94
N PRO A 224 18.69 -12.28 12.71
CA PRO A 224 18.86 -13.70 12.99
C PRO A 224 18.92 -14.55 11.71
N SER A 225 19.58 -15.71 11.80
CA SER A 225 19.62 -16.68 10.70
C SER A 225 18.21 -17.13 10.26
N ARG A 226 18.06 -17.64 9.03
CA ARG A 226 16.79 -18.19 8.50
C ARG A 226 16.10 -19.18 9.44
N ARG A 227 16.88 -19.98 10.19
CA ARG A 227 16.36 -20.95 11.17
C ARG A 227 15.75 -20.26 12.40
N SER A 228 16.39 -19.21 12.88
CA SER A 228 15.92 -18.42 14.03
C SER A 228 14.57 -17.75 13.74
N TRP A 229 14.37 -17.27 12.50
CA TRP A 229 13.09 -16.71 12.07
C TRP A 229 11.95 -17.72 12.01
N ALA A 230 12.20 -18.90 11.45
CA ALA A 230 11.20 -19.97 11.42
C ALA A 230 10.79 -20.39 12.84
N LEU A 231 11.72 -20.35 13.80
CA LEU A 231 11.44 -20.64 15.20
C LEU A 231 10.68 -19.52 15.91
N ILE A 232 10.98 -18.25 15.65
CA ILE A 232 10.21 -17.10 16.16
C ILE A 232 8.77 -17.14 15.62
N PHE A 233 8.61 -17.47 14.34
CA PHE A 233 7.31 -17.62 13.71
C PHE A 233 6.51 -18.79 14.31
N ALA A 234 7.11 -19.99 14.36
CA ALA A 234 6.46 -21.16 14.95
C ALA A 234 6.14 -20.95 16.44
N GLY A 235 7.05 -20.33 17.19
CA GLY A 235 6.85 -20.01 18.61
C GLY A 235 5.73 -19.02 18.86
N SER A 236 5.61 -17.99 18.02
CA SER A 236 4.53 -17.00 18.12
C SER A 236 3.17 -17.58 17.72
N CYS A 237 3.09 -18.44 16.70
CA CYS A 237 1.89 -19.20 16.38
C CYS A 237 1.47 -20.13 17.54
N LEU A 238 2.41 -20.83 18.16
CA LEU A 238 2.15 -21.74 19.27
C LEU A 238 1.67 -20.97 20.51
N LEU A 239 2.28 -19.82 20.83
CA LEU A 239 1.84 -18.94 21.90
C LEU A 239 0.43 -18.40 21.65
N ALA A 240 0.12 -17.99 20.42
CA ALA A 240 -1.21 -17.51 20.06
C ALA A 240 -2.29 -18.58 20.26
N LEU A 241 -1.98 -19.84 19.94
CA LEU A 241 -2.90 -20.98 20.15
C LEU A 241 -3.07 -21.32 21.63
N VAL A 242 -1.98 -21.34 22.41
CA VAL A 242 -2.02 -21.71 23.84
C VAL A 242 -2.77 -20.67 24.69
N PHE A 243 -2.68 -19.40 24.33
CA PHE A 243 -3.29 -18.30 25.09
C PHE A 243 -4.58 -17.75 24.50
N TRP A 244 -5.08 -18.37 23.43
CA TRP A 244 -6.37 -18.03 22.84
C TRP A 244 -7.48 -18.07 23.89
N GLY A 245 -8.12 -16.94 24.14
CA GLY A 245 -9.28 -16.83 25.03
C GLY A 245 -8.99 -16.88 26.54
N ARG A 246 -7.73 -17.03 26.99
CA ARG A 246 -7.40 -17.17 28.42
C ARG A 246 -7.12 -15.84 29.12
N GLN A 247 -6.28 -14.99 28.53
CA GLN A 247 -5.95 -13.66 29.06
C GLN A 247 -5.81 -12.62 27.95
N ARG A 248 -6.66 -11.58 27.97
CA ARG A 248 -6.72 -10.54 26.94
C ARG A 248 -5.40 -9.78 26.74
N TRP A 249 -4.71 -9.42 27.82
CA TRP A 249 -3.46 -8.65 27.75
C TRP A 249 -2.30 -9.46 27.20
N LEU A 250 -2.20 -10.73 27.59
CA LEU A 250 -1.17 -11.63 27.05
C LEU A 250 -1.40 -11.89 25.57
N MET A 251 -2.66 -12.02 25.14
CA MET A 251 -3.00 -12.17 23.73
C MET A 251 -2.67 -10.91 22.91
N ALA A 252 -2.92 -9.71 23.46
CA ALA A 252 -2.49 -8.45 22.84
C ALA A 252 -0.97 -8.34 22.74
N LEU A 253 -0.22 -8.78 23.77
CA LEU A 253 1.24 -8.81 23.74
C LEU A 253 1.78 -9.75 22.65
N ILE A 254 1.22 -10.97 22.56
CA ILE A 254 1.58 -11.95 21.51
C ILE A 254 1.26 -11.38 20.13
N TYR A 255 0.12 -10.72 19.97
CA TYR A 255 -0.26 -10.08 18.73
C TYR A 255 0.71 -8.96 18.33
N LEU A 256 1.08 -8.08 19.27
CA LEU A 256 2.07 -7.02 19.03
C LEU A 256 3.44 -7.60 18.66
N ALA A 257 3.86 -8.69 19.29
CA ALA A 257 5.09 -9.40 18.95
C ALA A 257 5.02 -9.99 17.52
N PHE A 258 3.86 -10.48 17.10
CA PHE A 258 3.64 -10.98 15.74
C PHE A 258 3.74 -9.84 14.71
N VAL A 259 3.08 -8.71 14.96
CA VAL A 259 3.21 -7.51 14.12
C VAL A 259 4.67 -7.06 14.03
N PHE A 260 5.40 -7.02 15.14
CA PHE A 260 6.83 -6.68 15.14
C PHE A 260 7.65 -7.66 14.29
N ALA A 261 7.47 -8.96 14.47
CA ALA A 261 8.20 -9.98 13.71
C ALA A 261 7.98 -9.86 12.21
N TYR A 262 6.73 -9.63 11.78
CA TYR A 262 6.39 -9.43 10.37
C TYR A 262 6.96 -8.13 9.81
N SER A 263 6.86 -7.01 10.55
CA SER A 263 7.47 -5.73 10.14
C SER A 263 8.99 -5.82 9.99
N LEU A 264 9.64 -6.64 10.83
CA LEU A 264 11.09 -6.83 10.79
C LEU A 264 11.52 -7.75 9.65
N LEU A 265 10.64 -8.62 9.14
CA LEU A 265 10.88 -9.44 7.96
C LEU A 265 10.62 -8.68 6.65
N ASP A 266 9.61 -7.81 6.64
CA ASP A 266 9.20 -7.06 5.45
C ASP A 266 10.31 -6.13 4.94
N TYR A 267 10.95 -5.39 5.85
CA TYR A 267 12.00 -4.43 5.48
C TYR A 267 13.21 -5.07 4.77
N PRO A 268 13.87 -6.11 5.33
CA PRO A 268 14.95 -6.82 4.67
C PRO A 268 14.54 -7.48 3.35
N CYS A 269 13.33 -8.02 3.26
CA CYS A 269 12.84 -8.64 2.03
C CYS A 269 12.71 -7.62 0.91
N LYS A 270 12.18 -6.42 1.20
CA LYS A 270 12.10 -5.31 0.25
C LYS A 270 13.48 -4.82 -0.18
N THR A 271 14.43 -4.68 0.74
CA THR A 271 15.80 -4.25 0.42
C THR A 271 16.56 -5.29 -0.41
N TYR A 272 16.47 -6.57 -0.04
CA TYR A 272 17.15 -7.66 -0.74
C TYR A 272 16.56 -7.90 -2.13
N PHE A 273 15.23 -7.79 -2.27
CA PHE A 273 14.55 -7.80 -3.57
C PHE A 273 15.06 -6.66 -4.46
N ALA A 274 15.14 -5.43 -3.95
CA ALA A 274 15.64 -4.28 -4.70
C ALA A 274 17.10 -4.42 -5.15
N GLN A 275 17.95 -5.15 -4.40
CA GLN A 275 19.36 -5.35 -4.73
C GLN A 275 19.61 -6.46 -5.77
N ILE A 276 18.76 -7.48 -5.84
CA ILE A 276 18.91 -8.60 -6.78
C ILE A 276 18.41 -8.22 -8.19
N ILE A 277 17.52 -7.24 -8.29
CA ILE A 277 16.88 -6.87 -9.55
C ILE A 277 17.79 -5.93 -10.34
N SER A 278 18.04 -6.25 -11.61
CA SER A 278 18.87 -5.43 -12.48
C SER A 278 18.29 -4.01 -12.68
N PRO A 279 19.11 -2.95 -12.70
CA PRO A 279 18.65 -1.55 -12.77
C PRO A 279 17.78 -1.20 -13.99
N THR A 280 17.83 -1.97 -15.07
CA THR A 280 17.00 -1.80 -16.28
C THR A 280 15.59 -2.40 -16.16
N ARG A 281 15.26 -3.11 -15.07
CA ARG A 281 14.01 -3.89 -14.90
C ARG A 281 13.27 -3.62 -13.58
N ILE A 282 13.70 -2.60 -12.85
CA ILE A 282 13.17 -2.22 -11.53
C ILE A 282 11.67 -1.94 -11.60
N SER A 283 11.20 -1.18 -12.60
CA SER A 283 9.81 -0.71 -12.71
C SER A 283 8.78 -1.84 -12.76
N ALA A 284 9.04 -2.92 -13.50
CA ALA A 284 8.10 -4.04 -13.65
C ALA A 284 8.02 -4.93 -12.39
N LEU A 285 9.12 -5.07 -11.65
CA LEU A 285 9.19 -5.88 -10.43
C LEU A 285 8.85 -5.08 -9.17
N THR A 286 9.06 -3.76 -9.16
CA THR A 286 8.52 -2.88 -8.11
C THR A 286 7.00 -2.87 -8.14
N SER A 287 6.36 -2.94 -9.33
CA SER A 287 4.90 -3.14 -9.43
C SER A 287 4.41 -4.47 -8.85
N PHE A 288 5.27 -5.50 -8.75
CA PHE A 288 4.94 -6.74 -8.03
C PHE A 288 5.05 -6.60 -6.50
N ASN A 289 5.71 -5.53 -6.03
CA ASN A 289 6.03 -5.30 -4.63
C ASN A 289 5.34 -4.04 -4.05
N SER A 290 4.45 -3.43 -4.84
CA SER A 290 3.62 -2.30 -4.43
C SER A 290 2.45 -2.79 -3.55
N PRO A 291 2.13 -2.06 -2.46
CA PRO A 291 1.05 -2.42 -1.54
C PRO A 291 -0.34 -2.42 -2.19
#